data_AF-A0A922YU31-F1
#
_entry.id   AF-A0A922YU31-F1
#
_cell.length_a   1.000
_cell.length_b   1.000
_cell.length_c   1.000
_cell.angle_alpha   90.00
_cell.angle_beta   90.00
_cell.angle_gamma   90.00
#
_symmetry.space_group_name_H-M   'P 1'
#
loop_
_entity.id
_entity.type
_entity.pdbx_description
1 polymer ?
#
loop_
_entity_poly.entity_id
_entity_poly.type
_entity_poly.pdbx_seq_one_letter_code
_entity_poly.pdbx_strand_id
1 'polypeptide(L)'
;MITDAKKRYSAGVLKYKQMGYWQPDYVPKDTDLIAMFRMTPQEGVDSEECAAAVAGESSTATWTVVWTDRLTACELYRAKAYRVDMVPNTGPGTKTEQQYFAYIAYDIDLFEGGSIANLTASIIGNVFGFKAVKALRLEDMRIPVAYLKTFQGPATGVVVERERLDKFGRPLLGATTKPKLGLSGRNYGRVVYEGLKGGLDFMKDDENINSQPFMHWRDRFLYCMEAVNKASAASGEVKGHYLNVTAGTMEEMYARAEFAKSLGSVIIMIDLVIGYTAIQSMALWARKNDMILHLHRAGNSTYSRQKNHGMNFRVICKWMRMAGVDHIHAGTVVGKLEGDPMMIRGFYDTLLDTHTPMQLEKGLFFEQDWASLNKVMPVASGGIHAGQMHQLITYLGDDVVLQFGGGTIGHPMGIQAGATANRVALEAMVLARNEGRDIWNEGPQILQDAAKWCSPLKAALDTWGDVSFNYESTDTADFVPTATASA
;
A
#
# COMPACT_ATOMS: atom_id res chain seq x y z
N MET A 1 4.01 -35.84 -14.54
CA MET A 1 4.54 -35.28 -15.81
C MET A 1 4.59 -36.37 -16.88
N ILE A 2 4.23 -36.07 -18.14
CA ILE A 2 4.48 -36.98 -19.27
C ILE A 2 5.91 -36.70 -19.77
N THR A 3 6.79 -37.69 -19.62
CA THR A 3 8.20 -37.61 -20.02
C THR A 3 8.46 -38.08 -21.45
N ASP A 4 7.57 -38.91 -22.01
CA ASP A 4 7.66 -39.34 -23.40
C ASP A 4 7.37 -38.16 -24.34
N ALA A 5 8.40 -37.72 -25.09
CA ALA A 5 8.33 -36.54 -25.94
C ALA A 5 7.23 -36.65 -27.01
N LYS A 6 7.03 -37.85 -27.58
CA LYS A 6 5.99 -38.05 -28.60
C LYS A 6 4.60 -37.83 -28.02
N LYS A 7 4.30 -38.39 -26.84
CA LYS A 7 3.03 -38.18 -26.14
C LYS A 7 2.87 -36.75 -25.62
N ARG A 8 3.93 -36.12 -25.09
CA ARG A 8 3.89 -34.74 -24.56
C ARG A 8 3.61 -33.69 -25.64
N TYR A 9 4.06 -33.94 -26.87
CA TYR A 9 3.95 -32.99 -27.99
C TYR A 9 3.00 -33.44 -29.10
N SER A 10 2.24 -34.51 -28.90
CA SER A 10 1.13 -34.86 -29.78
C SER A 10 -0.03 -33.89 -29.57
N ALA A 11 -0.72 -33.54 -30.66
CA ALA A 11 -1.88 -32.64 -30.58
C ALA A 11 -2.98 -33.25 -29.70
N GLY A 12 -3.56 -32.43 -28.81
CA GLY A 12 -4.61 -32.84 -27.90
C GLY A 12 -4.56 -32.11 -26.56
N VAL A 13 -5.61 -32.30 -25.77
CA VAL A 13 -5.71 -31.73 -24.42
C VAL A 13 -5.01 -32.66 -23.43
N LEU A 14 -4.12 -32.10 -22.63
CA LEU A 14 -3.48 -32.75 -21.49
C LEU A 14 -3.79 -31.95 -20.23
N LYS A 15 -3.75 -32.61 -19.07
CA LYS A 15 -3.81 -31.91 -17.78
C LYS A 15 -2.56 -31.04 -17.58
N TYR A 16 -2.68 -29.90 -16.90
CA TYR A 16 -1.54 -29.02 -16.64
C TYR A 16 -0.46 -29.71 -15.80
N LYS A 17 -0.83 -30.54 -14.82
CA LYS A 17 0.14 -31.40 -14.08
C LYS A 17 0.91 -32.34 -15.00
N GLN A 18 0.29 -32.80 -16.07
CA GLN A 18 0.93 -33.69 -17.04
C GLN A 18 1.86 -32.91 -17.97
N MET A 19 1.59 -31.63 -18.22
CA MET A 19 2.37 -30.75 -19.10
C MET A 19 3.67 -30.22 -18.49
N GLY A 20 3.90 -30.43 -17.19
CA GLY A 20 5.14 -30.09 -16.49
C GLY A 20 5.07 -28.88 -15.55
N TYR A 21 3.86 -28.36 -15.28
CA TYR A 21 3.65 -27.19 -14.42
C TYR A 21 3.50 -27.52 -12.93
N TRP A 22 3.40 -28.80 -12.57
CA TRP A 22 3.49 -29.31 -11.19
C TRP A 22 4.83 -30.01 -11.01
N GLN A 23 5.67 -29.48 -10.12
CA GLN A 23 7.01 -29.99 -9.81
C GLN A 23 7.25 -29.90 -8.29
N PRO A 24 6.73 -30.84 -7.48
CA PRO A 24 6.81 -30.77 -6.02
C PRO A 24 8.24 -30.87 -5.47
N ASP A 25 9.16 -31.45 -6.24
CA ASP A 25 10.57 -31.55 -5.90
C ASP A 25 11.40 -30.34 -6.38
N TYR A 26 10.77 -29.34 -7.02
CA TYR A 26 11.47 -28.14 -7.47
C TYR A 26 11.89 -27.28 -6.28
N VAL A 27 13.19 -26.98 -6.22
CA VAL A 27 13.75 -26.03 -5.26
C VAL A 27 13.90 -24.68 -5.95
N PRO A 28 13.16 -23.63 -5.52
CA PRO A 28 13.25 -22.32 -6.12
C PRO A 28 14.68 -21.77 -6.09
N LYS A 29 15.12 -21.17 -7.21
CA LYS A 29 16.41 -20.49 -7.31
C LYS A 29 16.32 -19.12 -6.61
N ASP A 30 17.45 -18.54 -6.24
CA ASP A 30 17.50 -17.17 -5.72
C ASP A 30 16.98 -16.12 -6.70
N THR A 31 17.10 -16.40 -8.00
CA THR A 31 16.63 -15.54 -9.08
C THR A 31 15.16 -15.72 -9.42
N ASP A 32 14.48 -16.75 -8.90
CA ASP A 32 13.07 -16.98 -9.26
C ASP A 32 12.19 -15.92 -8.59
N LEU A 33 11.22 -15.39 -9.34
CA LEU A 33 10.09 -14.73 -8.72
C LEU A 33 9.14 -15.79 -8.17
N ILE A 34 8.69 -15.63 -6.92
CA ILE A 34 7.76 -16.58 -6.30
C ILE A 34 6.45 -15.86 -6.02
N ALA A 35 5.32 -16.44 -6.42
CA ALA A 35 4.00 -15.99 -6.04
C ALA A 35 3.32 -17.05 -5.18
N MET A 36 2.58 -16.60 -4.16
CA MET A 36 1.72 -17.47 -3.36
C MET A 36 0.26 -17.04 -3.53
N PHE A 37 -0.53 -17.98 -4.01
CA PHE A 37 -1.95 -17.82 -4.26
C PHE A 37 -2.76 -18.60 -3.23
N ARG A 38 -3.78 -17.98 -2.66
CA ARG A 38 -4.89 -18.69 -2.03
C ARG A 38 -5.87 -19.09 -3.13
N MET A 39 -6.16 -20.37 -3.24
CA MET A 39 -7.06 -20.92 -4.26
C MET A 39 -8.22 -21.67 -3.64
N THR A 40 -9.40 -21.47 -4.22
CA THR A 40 -10.60 -22.29 -4.02
C THR A 40 -10.91 -22.97 -5.36
N PRO A 41 -10.53 -24.24 -5.56
CA PRO A 41 -10.89 -24.98 -6.77
C PRO A 41 -12.43 -25.16 -6.87
N GLN A 42 -12.94 -25.37 -8.09
CA GLN A 42 -14.31 -25.85 -8.26
C GLN A 42 -14.47 -27.28 -7.71
N GLU A 43 -15.71 -27.68 -7.43
CA GLU A 43 -16.02 -29.05 -7.03
C GLU A 43 -15.50 -30.06 -8.06
N GLY A 44 -14.80 -31.10 -7.59
CA GLY A 44 -14.17 -32.13 -8.44
C GLY A 44 -12.84 -31.73 -9.07
N VAL A 45 -12.35 -30.50 -8.90
CA VAL A 45 -11.02 -30.08 -9.38
C VAL A 45 -9.96 -30.37 -8.32
N ASP A 46 -8.97 -31.19 -8.71
CA ASP A 46 -7.79 -31.50 -7.90
C ASP A 46 -6.97 -30.22 -7.60
N SER A 47 -6.51 -30.05 -6.35
CA SER A 47 -5.83 -28.83 -5.91
C SER A 47 -4.47 -28.64 -6.60
N GLU A 48 -3.71 -29.72 -6.80
CA GLU A 48 -2.45 -29.67 -7.55
C GLU A 48 -2.69 -29.35 -9.05
N GLU A 49 -3.82 -29.78 -9.62
CA GLU A 49 -4.19 -29.45 -11.00
C GLU A 49 -4.60 -27.99 -11.13
N CYS A 50 -5.33 -27.48 -10.14
CA CYS A 50 -5.62 -26.05 -10.02
C CYS A 50 -4.34 -25.22 -9.95
N ALA A 51 -3.39 -25.59 -9.08
CA ALA A 51 -2.10 -24.90 -8.97
C ALA A 51 -1.29 -24.96 -10.28
N ALA A 52 -1.26 -26.13 -10.92
CA ALA A 52 -0.59 -26.31 -12.21
C ALA A 52 -1.24 -25.48 -13.33
N ALA A 53 -2.57 -25.33 -13.33
CA ALA A 53 -3.30 -24.48 -14.27
C ALA A 53 -2.95 -23.00 -14.07
N VAL A 54 -2.94 -22.52 -12.81
CA VAL A 54 -2.51 -21.16 -12.49
C VAL A 54 -1.07 -20.94 -12.94
N ALA A 55 -0.14 -21.86 -12.64
CA ALA A 55 1.25 -21.76 -13.07
C ALA A 55 1.39 -21.76 -14.60
N GLY A 56 0.65 -22.62 -15.30
CA GLY A 56 0.68 -22.70 -16.75
C GLY A 56 0.23 -21.40 -17.42
N GLU A 57 -0.96 -20.92 -17.07
CA GLU A 57 -1.62 -19.80 -17.76
C GLU A 57 -1.19 -18.42 -17.25
N SER A 58 -0.28 -18.38 -16.27
CA SER A 58 0.50 -17.19 -15.89
C SER A 58 1.96 -17.25 -16.39
N SER A 59 2.31 -18.24 -17.21
CA SER A 59 3.64 -18.34 -17.84
C SER A 59 3.56 -18.63 -19.34
N THR A 60 3.46 -19.89 -19.75
CA THR A 60 3.64 -20.29 -21.16
C THR A 60 2.58 -21.26 -21.69
N ALA A 61 1.62 -21.67 -20.87
CA ALA A 61 0.65 -22.69 -21.26
C ALA A 61 -0.50 -22.09 -22.08
N THR A 62 -1.23 -23.01 -22.73
CA THR A 62 -2.62 -22.83 -23.10
C THR A 62 -3.35 -24.16 -22.90
N TRP A 63 -4.65 -24.20 -23.15
CA TRP A 63 -5.54 -25.34 -22.88
C TRP A 63 -5.25 -26.63 -23.69
N THR A 64 -4.45 -26.56 -24.76
CA THR A 64 -4.10 -27.69 -25.62
C THR A 64 -2.61 -27.68 -25.98
N VAL A 65 -2.04 -28.84 -26.28
CA VAL A 65 -0.64 -28.96 -26.65
C VAL A 65 -0.36 -28.24 -27.97
N VAL A 66 0.67 -27.38 -27.95
CA VAL A 66 1.19 -26.71 -29.15
C VAL A 66 2.60 -27.19 -29.47
N TRP A 67 2.85 -27.53 -30.73
CA TRP A 67 4.16 -28.02 -31.16
C TRP A 67 5.26 -26.95 -31.07
N THR A 68 4.87 -25.67 -31.08
CA THR A 68 5.76 -24.51 -30.98
C THR A 68 6.52 -24.45 -29.65
N ASP A 69 6.09 -25.16 -28.60
CA ASP A 69 6.89 -25.40 -27.39
C ASP A 69 8.30 -25.93 -27.74
N ARG A 70 8.43 -26.71 -28.82
CA ARG A 70 9.69 -27.35 -29.24
C ARG A 70 10.66 -26.39 -29.92
N LEU A 71 10.24 -25.15 -30.19
CA LEU A 71 11.09 -24.10 -30.75
C LEU A 71 11.80 -23.27 -29.68
N THR A 72 11.53 -23.55 -28.39
CA THR A 72 12.06 -22.79 -27.26
C THR A 72 12.71 -23.71 -26.23
N ALA A 73 13.45 -23.13 -25.29
CA ALA A 73 13.87 -23.81 -24.07
C ALA A 73 12.68 -23.94 -23.10
N CYS A 74 11.60 -24.62 -23.52
CA CYS A 74 10.32 -24.62 -22.83
C CYS A 74 10.39 -25.05 -21.35
N GLU A 75 11.31 -25.94 -20.96
CA GLU A 75 11.49 -26.33 -19.56
C GLU A 75 11.98 -25.19 -18.65
N LEU A 76 12.79 -24.28 -19.21
CA LEU A 76 13.23 -23.07 -18.51
C LEU A 76 12.04 -22.15 -18.24
N TYR A 77 11.28 -21.83 -19.29
CA TYR A 77 10.24 -20.80 -19.25
C TYR A 77 8.93 -21.22 -18.58
N ARG A 78 8.65 -22.51 -18.45
CA ARG A 78 7.46 -22.97 -17.69
C ARG A 78 7.60 -22.54 -16.23
N ALA A 79 6.58 -21.90 -15.66
CA ALA A 79 6.50 -21.75 -14.21
C ALA A 79 6.29 -23.11 -13.54
N LYS A 80 6.70 -23.23 -12.27
CA LYS A 80 6.62 -24.47 -11.49
C LYS A 80 5.79 -24.21 -10.24
N ALA A 81 4.57 -24.74 -10.19
CA ALA A 81 3.89 -24.95 -8.92
C ALA A 81 4.64 -26.05 -8.18
N TYR A 82 5.23 -25.71 -7.03
CA TYR A 82 6.14 -26.62 -6.32
C TYR A 82 5.65 -26.99 -4.92
N ARG A 83 4.63 -26.32 -4.41
CA ARG A 83 4.03 -26.62 -3.11
C ARG A 83 2.56 -26.24 -3.09
N VAL A 84 1.73 -27.10 -2.51
CA VAL A 84 0.31 -26.85 -2.23
C VAL A 84 0.02 -27.28 -0.81
N ASP A 85 -0.40 -26.34 0.04
CA ASP A 85 -0.78 -26.59 1.43
C ASP A 85 -2.27 -26.31 1.63
N MET A 86 -2.90 -26.98 2.61
CA MET A 86 -4.24 -26.60 3.04
C MET A 86 -4.20 -25.30 3.85
N VAL A 87 -5.15 -24.40 3.59
CA VAL A 87 -5.33 -23.20 4.43
C VAL A 87 -5.93 -23.62 5.78
N PRO A 88 -5.35 -23.20 6.92
CA PRO A 88 -5.91 -23.48 8.24
C PRO A 88 -7.35 -22.97 8.39
N ASN A 89 -8.16 -23.67 9.19
CA ASN A 89 -9.55 -23.28 9.49
C ASN A 89 -10.45 -23.11 8.25
N THR A 90 -10.17 -23.85 7.19
CA THR A 90 -11.03 -23.99 6.01
C THR A 90 -11.34 -25.46 5.74
N GLY A 91 -12.47 -25.75 5.09
CA GLY A 91 -12.88 -27.12 4.74
C GLY A 91 -13.87 -27.76 5.72
N PRO A 92 -13.99 -29.10 5.69
CA PRO A 92 -14.99 -29.83 6.47
C PRO A 92 -14.96 -29.47 7.96
N GLY A 93 -16.12 -29.12 8.53
CA GLY A 93 -16.24 -28.71 9.94
C GLY A 93 -16.01 -27.22 10.20
N THR A 94 -15.78 -26.41 9.16
CA THR A 94 -15.63 -24.94 9.28
C THR A 94 -16.74 -24.20 8.52
N LYS A 95 -16.85 -22.89 8.71
CA LYS A 95 -17.80 -22.03 7.97
C LYS A 95 -17.29 -21.63 6.57
N THR A 96 -16.07 -22.04 6.21
CA THR A 96 -15.38 -21.62 4.99
C THR A 96 -15.07 -22.84 4.14
N GLU A 97 -15.32 -22.77 2.84
CA GLU A 97 -14.99 -23.84 1.91
C GLU A 97 -13.48 -24.15 1.92
N GLN A 98 -13.10 -25.40 1.62
CA GLN A 98 -11.69 -25.80 1.62
C GLN A 98 -10.88 -24.92 0.67
N GLN A 99 -9.84 -24.30 1.20
CA GLN A 99 -8.89 -23.48 0.45
C GLN A 99 -7.49 -24.07 0.54
N TYR A 100 -6.64 -23.65 -0.39
CA TYR A 100 -5.24 -24.08 -0.46
C TYR A 100 -4.33 -22.88 -0.73
N PHE A 101 -3.11 -22.92 -0.18
CA PHE A 101 -2.01 -22.06 -0.59
C PHE A 101 -1.19 -22.77 -1.67
N ALA A 102 -1.08 -22.18 -2.85
CA ALA A 102 -0.24 -22.66 -3.95
C ALA A 102 0.96 -21.74 -4.12
N TYR A 103 2.17 -22.31 -4.09
CA TYR A 103 3.43 -21.61 -4.29
C TYR A 103 3.97 -21.90 -5.68
N ILE A 104 4.21 -20.85 -6.46
CA ILE A 104 4.58 -20.94 -7.86
C ILE A 104 5.86 -20.13 -8.10
N ALA A 105 6.88 -20.80 -8.65
CA ALA A 105 8.14 -20.19 -9.04
C ALA A 105 8.15 -19.88 -10.54
N TYR A 106 8.62 -18.68 -10.88
CA TYR A 106 8.72 -18.13 -12.22
C TYR A 106 10.17 -17.75 -12.49
N ASP A 107 10.71 -18.23 -13.61
CA ASP A 107 12.07 -17.86 -14.01
C ASP A 107 12.11 -16.36 -14.34
N ILE A 108 13.20 -15.68 -13.97
CA ILE A 108 13.33 -14.22 -14.08
C ILE A 108 13.23 -13.72 -15.52
N ASP A 109 13.65 -14.55 -16.48
CA ASP A 109 13.68 -14.21 -17.91
C ASP A 109 12.28 -14.01 -18.50
N LEU A 110 11.22 -14.39 -17.79
CA LEU A 110 9.83 -14.14 -18.17
C LEU A 110 9.43 -12.65 -18.04
N PHE A 111 10.21 -11.86 -17.31
CA PHE A 111 9.80 -10.52 -16.89
C PHE A 111 10.66 -9.43 -17.52
N GLU A 112 10.00 -8.43 -18.09
CA GLU A 112 10.64 -7.20 -18.57
C GLU A 112 11.21 -6.41 -17.38
N GLY A 113 12.52 -6.16 -17.39
CA GLY A 113 13.20 -5.38 -16.36
C GLY A 113 12.58 -4.00 -16.18
N GLY A 114 12.26 -3.63 -14.93
CA GLY A 114 11.70 -2.32 -14.60
C GLY A 114 10.23 -2.13 -15.00
N SER A 115 9.46 -3.18 -15.30
CA SER A 115 8.08 -3.08 -15.77
C SER A 115 7.07 -3.74 -14.81
N ILE A 116 6.31 -2.94 -14.07
CA ILE A 116 5.18 -3.45 -13.26
C ILE A 116 4.06 -3.94 -14.19
N ALA A 117 3.86 -3.27 -15.33
CA ALA A 117 2.85 -3.66 -16.31
C ALA A 117 3.10 -5.08 -16.84
N ASN A 118 4.33 -5.42 -17.22
CA ASN A 118 4.67 -6.76 -17.70
C ASN A 118 4.54 -7.82 -16.59
N LEU A 119 5.06 -7.52 -15.39
CA LEU A 119 4.91 -8.42 -14.23
C LEU A 119 3.44 -8.77 -13.98
N THR A 120 2.59 -7.75 -13.94
CA THR A 120 1.16 -7.93 -13.64
C THR A 120 0.40 -8.60 -14.77
N ALA A 121 0.78 -8.36 -16.04
CA ALA A 121 0.22 -9.06 -17.18
C ALA A 121 0.40 -10.58 -17.09
N SER A 122 1.56 -11.05 -16.59
CA SER A 122 1.80 -12.48 -16.39
C SER A 122 1.08 -13.02 -15.15
N ILE A 123 1.33 -12.43 -13.97
CA ILE A 123 0.92 -13.02 -12.68
C ILE A 123 -0.59 -12.91 -12.44
N ILE A 124 -1.21 -11.80 -12.85
CA ILE A 124 -2.64 -11.53 -12.57
C ILE A 124 -3.48 -11.33 -13.84
N GLY A 125 -2.91 -11.56 -15.04
CA GLY A 125 -3.58 -11.25 -16.31
C GLY A 125 -4.88 -12.01 -16.52
N ASN A 126 -4.80 -13.35 -16.57
CA ASN A 126 -5.94 -14.20 -16.96
C ASN A 126 -6.43 -15.15 -15.87
N VAL A 127 -5.54 -15.56 -14.96
CA VAL A 127 -5.77 -16.70 -14.04
C VAL A 127 -6.94 -16.50 -13.07
N PHE A 128 -7.33 -15.26 -12.79
CA PHE A 128 -8.47 -14.94 -11.92
C PHE A 128 -9.84 -15.22 -12.57
N GLY A 129 -9.89 -15.34 -13.91
CA GLY A 129 -11.10 -15.65 -14.67
C GLY A 129 -11.26 -17.13 -15.02
N PHE A 130 -10.40 -18.01 -14.51
CA PHE A 130 -10.40 -19.44 -14.87
C PHE A 130 -11.65 -20.15 -14.34
N LYS A 131 -12.44 -20.76 -15.25
CA LYS A 131 -13.68 -21.48 -14.87
C LYS A 131 -13.47 -22.59 -13.84
N ALA A 132 -12.31 -23.26 -13.87
CA ALA A 132 -11.96 -24.33 -12.94
C ALA A 132 -11.59 -23.84 -11.53
N VAL A 133 -11.47 -22.52 -11.34
CA VAL A 133 -11.10 -21.88 -10.08
C VAL A 133 -12.29 -21.02 -9.62
N LYS A 134 -12.90 -21.40 -8.49
CA LYS A 134 -14.05 -20.67 -7.94
C LYS A 134 -13.64 -19.31 -7.37
N ALA A 135 -12.50 -19.26 -6.70
CA ALA A 135 -11.89 -18.02 -6.22
C ALA A 135 -10.37 -18.15 -6.17
N LEU A 136 -9.68 -17.05 -6.45
CA LEU A 136 -8.22 -16.96 -6.43
C LEU A 136 -7.85 -15.64 -5.78
N ARG A 137 -6.87 -15.66 -4.87
CA ARG A 137 -6.30 -14.45 -4.27
C ARG A 137 -4.79 -14.51 -4.30
N LEU A 138 -4.14 -13.50 -4.87
CA LEU A 138 -2.69 -13.33 -4.77
C LEU A 138 -2.37 -12.75 -3.38
N GLU A 139 -1.74 -13.54 -2.53
CA GLU A 139 -1.51 -13.19 -1.13
C GLU A 139 -0.14 -12.57 -0.92
N ASP A 140 0.93 -13.12 -1.49
CA ASP A 140 2.28 -12.58 -1.33
C ASP A 140 3.18 -12.94 -2.52
N MET A 141 4.29 -12.21 -2.66
CA MET A 141 5.32 -12.45 -3.68
C MET A 141 6.73 -12.28 -3.12
N ARG A 142 7.65 -13.19 -3.47
CA ARG A 142 9.10 -12.97 -3.32
C ARG A 142 9.63 -12.38 -4.61
N ILE A 143 10.13 -11.16 -4.55
CA ILE A 143 10.77 -10.48 -5.68
C ILE A 143 12.29 -10.63 -5.56
N PRO A 144 12.97 -11.28 -6.51
CA PRO A 144 14.40 -11.57 -6.39
C PRO A 144 15.24 -10.29 -6.51
N VAL A 145 16.40 -10.25 -5.84
CA VAL A 145 17.33 -9.10 -5.83
C VAL A 145 17.68 -8.66 -7.26
N ALA A 146 17.94 -9.61 -8.15
CA ALA A 146 18.26 -9.33 -9.55
C ALA A 146 17.15 -8.56 -10.26
N TYR A 147 15.88 -8.87 -10.00
CA TYR A 147 14.76 -8.17 -10.60
C TYR A 147 14.53 -6.81 -9.93
N LEU A 148 14.62 -6.73 -8.59
CA LEU A 148 14.51 -5.45 -7.86
C LEU A 148 15.51 -4.40 -8.35
N LYS A 149 16.75 -4.81 -8.67
CA LYS A 149 17.79 -3.92 -9.20
C LYS A 149 17.47 -3.31 -10.58
N THR A 150 16.45 -3.80 -11.27
CA THR A 150 15.97 -3.18 -12.53
C THR A 150 15.02 -2.01 -12.29
N PHE A 151 14.55 -1.80 -11.05
CA PHE A 151 13.64 -0.72 -10.68
C PHE A 151 14.36 0.42 -9.96
N GLN A 152 13.84 1.64 -10.11
CA GLN A 152 14.36 2.83 -9.42
C GLN A 152 14.15 2.76 -7.89
N GLY A 153 13.01 2.21 -7.46
CA GLY A 153 12.51 2.42 -6.10
C GLY A 153 12.02 3.86 -5.84
N PRO A 154 11.64 4.18 -4.59
CA PRO A 154 11.05 5.47 -4.22
C PRO A 154 11.88 6.67 -4.65
N ALA A 155 11.24 7.65 -5.30
CA ALA A 155 11.88 8.85 -5.88
C ALA A 155 12.67 9.68 -4.86
N THR A 156 12.29 9.66 -3.59
CA THR A 156 12.93 10.36 -2.49
C THR A 156 13.19 9.38 -1.35
N GLY A 157 12.14 8.67 -0.93
CA GLY A 157 12.16 7.77 0.23
C GLY A 157 12.21 8.48 1.58
N VAL A 158 11.93 7.71 2.65
CA VAL A 158 11.75 8.21 4.03
C VAL A 158 12.91 9.10 4.52
N VAL A 159 14.15 8.68 4.31
CA VAL A 159 15.33 9.38 4.85
C VAL A 159 15.47 10.77 4.23
N VAL A 160 15.54 10.83 2.90
CA VAL A 160 15.74 12.10 2.16
C VAL A 160 14.51 13.00 2.29
N GLU A 161 13.31 12.43 2.41
CA GLU A 161 12.11 13.22 2.70
C GLU A 161 12.25 13.96 4.03
N ARG A 162 12.64 13.27 5.11
CA ARG A 162 12.83 13.91 6.42
C ARG A 162 13.92 14.97 6.39
N GLU A 163 15.01 14.72 5.67
CA GLU A 163 16.09 15.69 5.46
C GLU A 163 15.60 16.93 4.70
N ARG A 164 14.83 16.77 3.62
CA ARG A 164 14.26 17.89 2.85
C ARG A 164 13.29 18.73 3.66
N LEU A 165 12.57 18.12 4.61
CA LEU A 165 11.59 18.79 5.46
C LEU A 165 12.18 19.35 6.76
N ASP A 166 13.39 18.91 7.12
CA ASP A 166 14.03 19.10 8.43
C ASP A 166 13.13 18.66 9.61
N LYS A 167 12.59 17.43 9.53
CA LYS A 167 11.61 16.89 10.49
C LYS A 167 11.92 15.47 10.94
N PHE A 168 12.34 15.34 12.18
CA PHE A 168 12.81 14.10 12.77
C PHE A 168 12.11 13.78 14.10
N GLY A 169 12.20 12.51 14.53
CA GLY A 169 11.79 12.09 15.87
C GLY A 169 10.29 11.99 16.13
N ARG A 170 9.45 12.24 15.12
CA ARG A 170 7.99 12.05 15.19
C ARG A 170 7.38 11.70 13.83
N PRO A 171 6.17 11.11 13.82
CA PRO A 171 5.29 11.11 12.66
C PRO A 171 5.09 12.49 12.04
N LEU A 172 4.91 12.51 10.73
CA LEU A 172 4.48 13.71 10.01
C LEU A 172 2.96 13.85 10.12
N LEU A 173 2.47 15.08 10.17
CA LEU A 173 1.04 15.38 10.28
C LEU A 173 0.50 15.94 8.97
N GLY A 174 -0.61 15.38 8.50
CA GLY A 174 -1.32 15.85 7.33
C GLY A 174 -2.82 16.07 7.58
N ALA A 175 -3.50 16.73 6.64
CA ALA A 175 -4.96 16.69 6.57
C ALA A 175 -5.46 16.85 5.13
N THR A 176 -6.48 16.08 4.78
CA THR A 176 -7.21 16.26 3.51
C THR A 176 -8.19 17.42 3.65
N THR A 177 -8.10 18.39 2.76
CA THR A 177 -9.06 19.52 2.70
C THR A 177 -10.50 19.00 2.55
N LYS A 178 -11.44 19.64 3.24
CA LYS A 178 -12.88 19.30 3.23
C LYS A 178 -13.75 20.55 2.98
N PRO A 179 -14.96 20.42 2.41
CA PRO A 179 -15.59 19.19 1.89
C PRO A 179 -14.80 18.59 0.71
N LYS A 180 -15.07 17.33 0.36
CA LYS A 180 -14.29 16.63 -0.69
C LYS A 180 -14.28 17.42 -2.00
N LEU A 181 -15.45 17.90 -2.43
CA LEU A 181 -15.67 18.66 -3.66
C LEU A 181 -16.44 19.96 -3.35
N GLY A 182 -16.36 20.95 -4.25
CA GLY A 182 -17.21 22.14 -4.24
C GLY A 182 -16.56 23.44 -3.74
N LEU A 183 -15.37 23.38 -3.14
CA LEU A 183 -14.61 24.59 -2.80
C LEU A 183 -14.01 25.25 -4.05
N SER A 184 -14.01 26.58 -4.10
CA SER A 184 -13.25 27.36 -5.08
C SER A 184 -11.75 27.38 -4.75
N GLY A 185 -10.89 27.69 -5.72
CA GLY A 185 -9.43 27.73 -5.53
C GLY A 185 -8.99 28.63 -4.36
N ARG A 186 -9.60 29.82 -4.25
CA ARG A 186 -9.31 30.77 -3.16
C ARG A 186 -9.67 30.22 -1.78
N ASN A 187 -10.85 29.61 -1.65
CA ASN A 187 -11.27 29.00 -0.39
C ASN A 187 -10.45 27.75 -0.06
N TYR A 188 -10.02 27.00 -1.08
CA TYR A 188 -9.10 25.88 -0.92
C TYR A 188 -7.78 26.34 -0.28
N GLY A 189 -7.16 27.38 -0.86
CA GLY A 189 -5.94 27.98 -0.30
C GLY A 189 -6.14 28.52 1.12
N ARG A 190 -7.32 29.07 1.44
CA ARG A 190 -7.63 29.50 2.81
C ARG A 190 -7.59 28.33 3.79
N VAL A 191 -8.23 27.20 3.47
CA VAL A 191 -8.21 26.01 4.34
C VAL A 191 -6.78 25.46 4.49
N VAL A 192 -6.01 25.44 3.40
CA VAL A 192 -4.60 25.02 3.42
C VAL A 192 -3.78 25.89 4.37
N TYR A 193 -3.89 27.21 4.27
CA TYR A 193 -3.15 28.14 5.13
C TYR A 193 -3.48 27.93 6.62
N GLU A 194 -4.77 27.83 6.95
CA GLU A 194 -5.22 27.67 8.34
C GLU A 194 -4.74 26.34 8.94
N GLY A 195 -4.77 25.25 8.17
CA GLY A 195 -4.28 23.94 8.62
C GLY A 195 -2.77 23.91 8.86
N LEU A 196 -2.00 24.43 7.89
CA LEU A 196 -0.53 24.45 7.97
C LEU A 196 -0.02 25.38 9.07
N LYS A 197 -0.60 26.58 9.17
CA LYS A 197 -0.24 27.54 10.22
C LYS A 197 -0.56 27.02 11.62
N GLY A 198 -1.64 26.27 11.77
CA GLY A 198 -2.04 25.71 13.07
C GLY A 198 -1.15 24.58 13.59
N GLY A 199 -0.25 24.02 12.76
CA GLY A 199 0.77 23.06 13.21
C GLY A 199 0.95 21.81 12.34
N LEU A 200 0.11 21.61 11.31
CA LEU A 200 0.28 20.49 10.38
C LEU A 200 1.54 20.67 9.53
N ASP A 201 2.17 19.56 9.17
CA ASP A 201 3.30 19.55 8.23
C ASP A 201 2.80 19.70 6.80
N PHE A 202 1.67 19.04 6.53
CA PHE A 202 1.07 18.94 5.22
C PHE A 202 -0.44 19.18 5.21
N MET A 203 -0.91 19.67 4.07
CA MET A 203 -2.30 19.55 3.64
C MET A 203 -2.33 18.73 2.35
N LYS A 204 -3.50 18.28 1.89
CA LYS A 204 -3.60 17.61 0.59
C LYS A 204 -4.90 17.87 -0.13
N ASP A 205 -4.81 17.81 -1.45
CA ASP A 205 -5.97 17.62 -2.30
C ASP A 205 -6.71 16.33 -1.91
N ASP A 206 -8.03 16.31 -2.05
CA ASP A 206 -8.79 15.06 -1.97
C ASP A 206 -8.55 14.22 -3.25
N GLU A 207 -8.69 12.88 -3.19
CA GLU A 207 -8.35 12.02 -4.33
C GLU A 207 -9.21 12.32 -5.57
N ASN A 208 -10.41 12.87 -5.37
CA ASN A 208 -11.30 13.24 -6.46
C ASN A 208 -11.27 14.75 -6.78
N ILE A 209 -10.34 15.52 -6.22
CA ILE A 209 -10.08 16.91 -6.63
C ILE A 209 -9.00 16.88 -7.72
N ASN A 210 -9.41 17.16 -8.96
CA ASN A 210 -8.51 17.20 -10.11
C ASN A 210 -8.66 18.57 -10.79
N SER A 211 -9.55 18.68 -11.77
CA SER A 211 -9.93 19.95 -12.40
C SER A 211 -11.40 19.90 -12.79
N GLN A 212 -12.24 20.53 -11.98
CA GLN A 212 -13.69 20.51 -12.14
C GLN A 212 -14.24 21.90 -12.45
N PRO A 213 -15.48 22.03 -12.96
CA PRO A 213 -16.08 23.33 -13.27
C PRO A 213 -16.11 24.32 -12.09
N PHE A 214 -16.19 23.83 -10.84
CA PHE A 214 -16.19 24.68 -9.65
C PHE A 214 -14.79 25.16 -9.23
N MET A 215 -13.72 24.50 -9.72
CA MET A 215 -12.33 24.83 -9.39
C MET A 215 -11.37 24.21 -10.41
N HIS A 216 -10.85 25.03 -11.31
CA HIS A 216 -9.77 24.63 -12.20
C HIS A 216 -8.46 24.44 -11.43
N TRP A 217 -7.66 23.46 -11.87
CA TRP A 217 -6.47 23.02 -11.14
C TRP A 217 -5.39 24.11 -11.01
N ARG A 218 -5.21 24.96 -12.04
CA ARG A 218 -4.21 26.04 -12.02
C ARG A 218 -4.51 27.06 -10.92
N ASP A 219 -5.78 27.46 -10.78
CA ASP A 219 -6.19 28.40 -9.73
C ASP A 219 -5.94 27.79 -8.35
N ARG A 220 -6.30 26.51 -8.15
CA ARG A 220 -6.03 25.80 -6.91
C ARG A 220 -4.54 25.80 -6.58
N PHE A 221 -3.68 25.46 -7.54
CA PHE A 221 -2.24 25.35 -7.33
C PHE A 221 -1.65 26.70 -6.89
N LEU A 222 -2.04 27.79 -7.55
CA LEU A 222 -1.59 29.15 -7.20
C LEU A 222 -2.00 29.55 -5.78
N TYR A 223 -3.29 29.44 -5.44
CA TYR A 223 -3.77 29.79 -4.10
C TYR A 223 -3.21 28.88 -2.99
N CYS A 224 -2.97 27.59 -3.28
CA CYS A 224 -2.35 26.68 -2.32
C CYS A 224 -0.87 27.00 -2.10
N MET A 225 -0.11 27.33 -3.15
CA MET A 225 1.30 27.70 -2.99
C MET A 225 1.47 29.06 -2.30
N GLU A 226 0.57 30.01 -2.52
CA GLU A 226 0.50 31.23 -1.69
C GLU A 226 0.29 30.88 -0.20
N ALA A 227 -0.66 29.99 0.08
CA ALA A 227 -0.97 29.54 1.43
C ALA A 227 0.20 28.79 2.12
N VAL A 228 0.87 27.90 1.40
CA VAL A 228 2.06 27.16 1.87
C VAL A 228 3.16 28.13 2.27
N ASN A 229 3.51 29.07 1.39
CA ASN A 229 4.56 30.05 1.66
C ASN A 229 4.21 30.96 2.85
N LYS A 230 2.95 31.40 2.96
CA LYS A 230 2.47 32.19 4.11
C LYS A 230 2.58 31.41 5.43
N ALA A 231 2.22 30.14 5.43
CA ALA A 231 2.31 29.29 6.63
C ALA A 231 3.76 28.99 7.01
N SER A 232 4.62 28.75 6.02
CA SER A 232 6.06 28.58 6.25
C SER A 232 6.69 29.84 6.85
N ALA A 233 6.44 31.02 6.27
CA ALA A 233 6.92 32.29 6.80
C ALA A 233 6.40 32.58 8.22
N ALA A 234 5.18 32.15 8.56
CA ALA A 234 4.59 32.36 9.88
C ALA A 234 5.12 31.39 10.96
N SER A 235 5.69 30.25 10.58
CA SER A 235 6.10 29.19 11.52
C SER A 235 7.60 28.91 11.53
N GLY A 236 8.33 29.30 10.48
CA GLY A 236 9.74 28.93 10.28
C GLY A 236 9.94 27.47 9.84
N GLU A 237 8.88 26.68 9.69
CA GLU A 237 8.98 25.29 9.23
C GLU A 237 8.77 25.16 7.72
N VAL A 238 9.41 24.16 7.09
CA VAL A 238 9.04 23.72 5.74
C VAL A 238 7.62 23.17 5.78
N LYS A 239 6.76 23.66 4.87
CA LYS A 239 5.36 23.23 4.74
C LYS A 239 5.10 22.72 3.32
N GLY A 240 4.08 21.88 3.15
CA GLY A 240 3.68 21.42 1.83
C GLY A 240 2.18 21.20 1.68
N HIS A 241 1.72 21.16 0.45
CA HIS A 241 0.36 20.74 0.11
C HIS A 241 0.43 19.75 -1.05
N TYR A 242 -0.19 18.57 -0.91
CA TYR A 242 -0.09 17.55 -1.96
C TYR A 242 -1.00 17.97 -3.12
N LEU A 243 -0.40 18.60 -4.13
CA LEU A 243 -1.09 19.05 -5.33
C LEU A 243 -1.42 17.83 -6.20
N ASN A 244 -2.70 17.55 -6.43
CA ASN A 244 -3.13 16.37 -7.19
C ASN A 244 -2.95 16.60 -8.68
N VAL A 245 -2.03 15.84 -9.27
CA VAL A 245 -1.69 15.89 -10.70
C VAL A 245 -2.42 14.82 -11.53
N THR A 246 -3.20 13.92 -10.91
CA THR A 246 -4.04 12.93 -11.62
C THR A 246 -4.90 13.60 -12.69
N ALA A 247 -4.83 13.10 -13.93
CA ALA A 247 -5.51 13.68 -15.09
C ALA A 247 -5.99 12.60 -16.06
N GLY A 248 -6.67 13.01 -17.14
CA GLY A 248 -7.20 12.09 -18.15
C GLY A 248 -6.14 11.50 -19.08
N THR A 249 -5.03 12.22 -19.28
CA THR A 249 -3.90 11.76 -20.12
C THR A 249 -2.56 12.07 -19.47
N MET A 250 -1.49 11.40 -19.94
CA MET A 250 -0.12 11.64 -19.46
C MET A 250 0.35 13.08 -19.74
N GLU A 251 -0.04 13.67 -20.87
CA GLU A 251 0.31 15.05 -21.23
C GLU A 251 -0.28 16.05 -20.24
N GLU A 252 -1.54 15.86 -19.82
CA GLU A 252 -2.14 16.69 -18.79
C GLU A 252 -1.50 16.46 -17.41
N MET A 253 -1.15 15.22 -17.07
CA MET A 253 -0.44 14.92 -15.83
C MET A 253 0.91 15.63 -15.76
N TYR A 254 1.72 15.53 -16.83
CA TYR A 254 2.99 16.23 -16.92
C TYR A 254 2.81 17.75 -16.88
N ALA A 255 1.81 18.31 -17.58
CA ALA A 255 1.55 19.74 -17.53
C ALA A 255 1.22 20.24 -16.10
N ARG A 256 0.53 19.42 -15.30
CA ARG A 256 0.26 19.74 -13.88
C ARG A 256 1.49 19.59 -13.02
N ALA A 257 2.25 18.51 -13.19
CA ALA A 257 3.47 18.25 -12.44
C ALA A 257 4.54 19.32 -12.70
N GLU A 258 4.77 19.69 -13.95
CA GLU A 258 5.68 20.78 -14.32
C GLU A 258 5.24 22.13 -13.76
N PHE A 259 3.93 22.40 -13.73
CA PHE A 259 3.45 23.62 -13.09
C PHE A 259 3.68 23.61 -11.58
N ALA A 260 3.40 22.49 -10.89
CA ALA A 260 3.70 22.36 -9.47
C ALA A 260 5.20 22.56 -9.16
N LYS A 261 6.09 22.00 -9.98
CA LYS A 261 7.53 22.23 -9.93
C LYS A 261 7.87 23.70 -10.13
N SER A 262 7.30 24.36 -11.15
CA SER A 262 7.57 25.77 -11.44
C SER A 262 7.16 26.72 -10.30
N LEU A 263 6.18 26.32 -9.48
CA LEU A 263 5.74 27.05 -8.30
C LEU A 263 6.60 26.76 -7.05
N GLY A 264 7.53 25.80 -7.12
CA GLY A 264 8.35 25.38 -6.00
C GLY A 264 7.62 24.51 -4.97
N SER A 265 6.61 23.73 -5.38
CA SER A 265 6.02 22.74 -4.47
C SER A 265 7.04 21.69 -4.06
N VAL A 266 7.02 21.28 -2.80
CA VAL A 266 7.87 20.19 -2.29
C VAL A 266 7.31 18.79 -2.60
N ILE A 267 6.00 18.71 -2.88
CA ILE A 267 5.27 17.45 -3.02
C ILE A 267 4.09 17.57 -3.98
N ILE A 268 3.82 16.49 -4.71
CA ILE A 268 2.60 16.28 -5.50
C ILE A 268 1.94 14.96 -5.10
N MET A 269 0.67 14.77 -5.48
CA MET A 269 0.01 13.48 -5.35
C MET A 269 -0.57 12.95 -6.66
N ILE A 270 -0.64 11.63 -6.72
CA ILE A 270 -1.28 10.83 -7.77
C ILE A 270 -2.22 9.80 -7.14
N ASP A 271 -3.18 9.32 -7.92
CA ASP A 271 -4.14 8.30 -7.51
C ASP A 271 -3.84 6.97 -8.20
N LEU A 272 -3.96 5.86 -7.48
CA LEU A 272 -3.69 4.51 -8.01
C LEU A 272 -4.47 4.16 -9.28
N VAL A 273 -5.65 4.78 -9.49
CA VAL A 273 -6.51 4.58 -10.66
C VAL A 273 -5.89 5.04 -11.98
N ILE A 274 -4.80 5.82 -11.97
CA ILE A 274 -4.09 6.19 -13.21
C ILE A 274 -3.37 5.00 -13.88
N GLY A 275 -3.17 3.91 -13.14
CA GLY A 275 -2.52 2.69 -13.63
C GLY A 275 -0.99 2.71 -13.51
N TYR A 276 -0.40 1.51 -13.51
CA TYR A 276 1.01 1.31 -13.15
C TYR A 276 2.00 2.00 -14.08
N THR A 277 1.72 2.05 -15.40
CA THR A 277 2.58 2.74 -16.38
C THR A 277 2.70 4.25 -16.10
N ALA A 278 1.57 4.89 -15.78
CA ALA A 278 1.54 6.31 -15.43
C ALA A 278 2.22 6.57 -14.09
N ILE A 279 2.03 5.68 -13.10
CA ILE A 279 2.71 5.75 -11.79
C ILE A 279 4.23 5.67 -11.96
N GLN A 280 4.74 4.68 -12.73
CA GLN A 280 6.18 4.55 -12.98
C GLN A 280 6.75 5.77 -13.72
N SER A 281 6.01 6.30 -14.70
CA SER A 281 6.39 7.52 -15.41
C SER A 281 6.49 8.72 -14.46
N MET A 282 5.51 8.88 -13.55
CA MET A 282 5.53 9.95 -12.55
C MET A 282 6.63 9.76 -11.49
N ALA A 283 6.96 8.54 -11.11
CA ALA A 283 8.06 8.26 -10.17
C ALA A 283 9.44 8.59 -10.77
N LEU A 284 9.65 8.27 -12.06
CA LEU A 284 10.85 8.67 -12.79
C LEU A 284 10.93 10.19 -12.93
N TRP A 285 9.81 10.84 -13.25
CA TRP A 285 9.73 12.30 -13.33
C TRP A 285 10.00 12.95 -11.97
N ALA A 286 9.43 12.43 -10.89
CA ALA A 286 9.58 12.96 -9.53
C ALA A 286 11.05 12.95 -9.09
N ARG A 287 11.76 11.83 -9.32
CA ARG A 287 13.20 11.73 -9.06
C ARG A 287 14.01 12.76 -9.85
N LYS A 288 13.73 12.91 -11.15
CA LYS A 288 14.46 13.85 -12.02
C LYS A 288 14.20 15.33 -11.71
N ASN A 289 13.13 15.62 -10.95
CA ASN A 289 12.66 16.97 -10.69
C ASN A 289 12.60 17.31 -9.20
N ASP A 290 13.29 16.54 -8.36
CA ASP A 290 13.37 16.74 -6.90
C ASP A 290 12.01 16.88 -6.20
N MET A 291 11.02 16.12 -6.68
CA MET A 291 9.65 16.18 -6.16
C MET A 291 9.34 14.95 -5.30
N ILE A 292 8.73 15.15 -4.13
CA ILE A 292 8.18 14.04 -3.34
C ILE A 292 6.89 13.57 -4.01
N LEU A 293 6.70 12.25 -4.14
CA LEU A 293 5.55 11.65 -4.83
C LEU A 293 4.62 10.88 -3.88
N HIS A 294 3.47 11.47 -3.57
CA HIS A 294 2.44 10.82 -2.77
C HIS A 294 1.49 9.97 -3.61
N LEU A 295 1.27 8.70 -3.23
CA LEU A 295 0.25 7.84 -3.84
C LEU A 295 -0.97 7.67 -2.92
N HIS A 296 -2.12 8.12 -3.40
CA HIS A 296 -3.41 7.75 -2.83
C HIS A 296 -3.92 6.45 -3.46
N ARG A 297 -4.33 5.47 -2.64
CA ARG A 297 -4.71 4.12 -3.09
C ARG A 297 -6.15 3.99 -3.63
N ALA A 298 -6.65 5.01 -4.34
CA ALA A 298 -8.02 5.00 -4.88
C ALA A 298 -8.28 3.71 -5.69
N GLY A 299 -9.42 3.06 -5.44
CA GLY A 299 -9.80 1.81 -6.12
C GLY A 299 -9.19 0.52 -5.56
N ASN A 300 -8.19 0.59 -4.67
CA ASN A 300 -7.51 -0.60 -4.11
C ASN A 300 -8.48 -1.63 -3.49
N SER A 301 -9.43 -1.17 -2.67
CA SER A 301 -10.32 -2.07 -1.94
C SER A 301 -11.34 -2.81 -2.82
N THR A 302 -11.38 -2.53 -4.13
CA THR A 302 -12.21 -3.31 -5.07
C THR A 302 -11.71 -4.75 -5.22
N TYR A 303 -10.40 -4.97 -5.07
CA TYR A 303 -9.76 -6.29 -5.16
C TYR A 303 -8.98 -6.68 -3.90
N SER A 304 -8.76 -5.78 -2.93
CA SER A 304 -7.98 -6.11 -1.73
C SER A 304 -8.80 -6.46 -0.49
N ARG A 305 -10.12 -6.23 -0.52
CA ARG A 305 -10.96 -6.32 0.69
C ARG A 305 -11.31 -7.75 1.10
N GLN A 306 -11.66 -8.59 0.15
CA GLN A 306 -12.15 -9.93 0.43
C GLN A 306 -10.99 -10.91 0.59
N LYS A 307 -11.07 -11.78 1.60
CA LYS A 307 -10.01 -12.78 1.87
C LYS A 307 -10.01 -13.94 0.88
N ASN A 308 -11.12 -14.23 0.22
CA ASN A 308 -11.23 -15.36 -0.72
C ASN A 308 -10.76 -15.04 -2.14
N HIS A 309 -10.89 -13.79 -2.61
CA HIS A 309 -10.62 -13.44 -4.01
C HIS A 309 -9.95 -12.06 -4.14
N GLY A 310 -9.05 -11.92 -5.12
CA GLY A 310 -8.43 -10.66 -5.52
C GLY A 310 -6.93 -10.60 -5.20
N MET A 311 -6.46 -9.52 -4.60
CA MET A 311 -5.04 -9.38 -4.30
C MET A 311 -4.85 -8.67 -2.98
N ASN A 312 -4.06 -9.28 -2.10
CA ASN A 312 -3.76 -8.66 -0.82
C ASN A 312 -2.99 -7.34 -1.02
N PHE A 313 -3.29 -6.34 -0.20
CA PHE A 313 -2.65 -5.03 -0.29
C PHE A 313 -1.12 -5.08 -0.09
N ARG A 314 -0.58 -6.08 0.63
CA ARG A 314 0.88 -6.24 0.75
C ARG A 314 1.58 -6.37 -0.61
N VAL A 315 0.94 -7.04 -1.57
CA VAL A 315 1.49 -7.21 -2.92
C VAL A 315 1.52 -5.85 -3.64
N ILE A 316 0.46 -5.05 -3.50
CA ILE A 316 0.44 -3.67 -4.00
C ILE A 316 1.52 -2.83 -3.34
N CYS A 317 1.77 -2.98 -2.03
CA CYS A 317 2.88 -2.30 -1.36
C CYS A 317 4.23 -2.64 -2.01
N LYS A 318 4.49 -3.92 -2.30
CA LYS A 318 5.73 -4.34 -3.00
C LYS A 318 5.84 -3.67 -4.37
N TRP A 319 4.77 -3.74 -5.17
CA TRP A 319 4.76 -3.17 -6.51
C TRP A 319 4.91 -1.65 -6.52
N MET A 320 4.31 -0.95 -5.57
CA MET A 320 4.40 0.51 -5.50
C MET A 320 5.75 0.99 -4.95
N ARG A 321 6.37 0.22 -4.04
CA ARG A 321 7.77 0.43 -3.64
C ARG A 321 8.71 0.25 -4.84
N MET A 322 8.51 -0.79 -5.64
CA MET A 322 9.27 -0.99 -6.89
C MET A 322 9.00 0.13 -7.92
N ALA A 323 7.73 0.51 -8.11
CA ALA A 323 7.31 1.54 -9.06
C ALA A 323 7.91 2.91 -8.72
N GLY A 324 8.11 3.20 -7.43
CA GLY A 324 8.92 4.30 -6.96
C GLY A 324 8.17 5.48 -6.37
N VAL A 325 7.01 5.24 -5.75
CA VAL A 325 6.30 6.27 -4.98
C VAL A 325 6.94 6.48 -3.61
N ASP A 326 6.85 7.69 -3.07
CA ASP A 326 7.44 8.04 -1.77
C ASP A 326 6.48 7.78 -0.62
N HIS A 327 5.19 8.06 -0.82
CA HIS A 327 4.15 7.75 0.14
C HIS A 327 3.14 6.76 -0.42
N ILE A 328 2.57 5.93 0.45
CA ILE A 328 1.35 5.20 0.13
C ILE A 328 0.42 5.10 1.35
N HIS A 329 -0.89 5.25 1.14
CA HIS A 329 -1.88 5.00 2.19
C HIS A 329 -1.86 3.54 2.61
N ALA A 330 -1.53 3.27 3.87
CA ALA A 330 -1.28 1.92 4.38
C ALA A 330 -2.26 1.47 5.48
N GLY A 331 -3.28 2.27 5.79
CA GLY A 331 -4.30 1.95 6.78
C GLY A 331 -4.01 2.49 8.18
N THR A 332 -5.03 2.45 9.04
CA THR A 332 -5.06 3.16 10.33
C THR A 332 -5.25 2.26 11.53
N VAL A 333 -5.66 1.00 11.34
CA VAL A 333 -6.19 0.10 12.38
C VAL A 333 -7.49 0.58 13.01
N VAL A 334 -7.48 1.74 13.67
CA VAL A 334 -8.58 2.26 14.51
C VAL A 334 -9.50 3.28 13.80
N GLY A 335 -9.19 3.59 12.55
CA GLY A 335 -9.96 4.52 11.73
C GLY A 335 -11.17 3.88 11.06
N LYS A 336 -11.86 4.66 10.23
CA LYS A 336 -13.13 4.24 9.59
C LYS A 336 -13.00 3.21 8.46
N LEU A 337 -11.77 2.94 8.00
CA LEU A 337 -11.52 1.99 6.92
C LEU A 337 -10.96 0.70 7.49
N GLU A 338 -11.24 -0.40 6.80
CA GLU A 338 -10.69 -1.74 7.08
C GLU A 338 -9.19 -1.72 7.38
N GLY A 339 -8.79 -2.46 8.42
CA GLY A 339 -7.39 -2.71 8.73
C GLY A 339 -7.18 -3.54 9.98
N ASP A 340 -7.08 -4.86 9.84
CA ASP A 340 -6.64 -5.74 10.92
C ASP A 340 -5.22 -5.33 11.39
N PRO A 341 -4.97 -5.22 12.72
CA PRO A 341 -3.68 -4.75 13.23
C PRO A 341 -2.46 -5.52 12.70
N MET A 342 -2.58 -6.83 12.50
CA MET A 342 -1.47 -7.66 12.03
C MET A 342 -1.24 -7.55 10.54
N MET A 343 -2.32 -7.47 9.76
CA MET A 343 -2.20 -7.19 8.32
C MET A 343 -1.60 -5.80 8.08
N ILE A 344 -2.08 -4.77 8.81
CA ILE A 344 -1.51 -3.43 8.72
C ILE A 344 -0.03 -3.44 9.07
N ARG A 345 0.39 -4.13 10.13
CA ARG A 345 1.80 -4.21 10.49
C ARG A 345 2.65 -4.88 9.41
N GLY A 346 2.16 -5.95 8.80
CA GLY A 346 2.83 -6.56 7.63
C GLY A 346 2.99 -5.61 6.45
N PHE A 347 2.01 -4.72 6.21
CA PHE A 347 2.11 -3.69 5.17
C PHE A 347 3.19 -2.66 5.49
N TYR A 348 3.30 -2.24 6.76
CA TYR A 348 4.31 -1.27 7.20
C TYR A 348 5.72 -1.88 7.12
N ASP A 349 5.91 -3.11 7.61
CA ASP A 349 7.18 -3.84 7.52
C ASP A 349 7.62 -3.97 6.04
N THR A 350 6.69 -4.29 5.13
CA THR A 350 6.94 -4.34 3.67
C THR A 350 7.46 -3.01 3.09
N LEU A 351 6.96 -1.88 3.60
CA LEU A 351 7.27 -0.54 3.08
C LEU A 351 8.56 0.04 3.69
N LEU A 352 8.87 -0.32 4.94
CA LEU A 352 9.91 0.32 5.75
C LEU A 352 11.17 -0.53 5.97
N ASP A 353 11.08 -1.86 5.89
CA ASP A 353 12.23 -2.71 6.15
C ASP A 353 13.22 -2.68 4.97
N THR A 354 14.50 -2.84 5.26
CA THR A 354 15.53 -3.16 4.26
C THR A 354 15.58 -4.66 3.95
N HIS A 355 15.13 -5.47 4.90
CA HIS A 355 15.00 -6.90 4.82
C HIS A 355 13.80 -7.33 5.67
N THR A 356 12.81 -7.96 5.06
CA THR A 356 11.58 -8.39 5.73
C THR A 356 11.61 -9.91 5.93
N PRO A 357 11.72 -10.42 7.16
CA PRO A 357 11.71 -11.87 7.41
C PRO A 357 10.29 -12.44 7.31
N MET A 358 10.20 -13.75 7.07
CA MET A 358 8.92 -14.48 7.07
C MET A 358 8.26 -14.40 8.45
N GLN A 359 7.01 -13.94 8.50
CA GLN A 359 6.17 -13.78 9.70
C GLN A 359 4.71 -14.03 9.31
N LEU A 360 4.25 -15.27 9.45
CA LEU A 360 2.94 -15.72 8.96
C LEU A 360 1.77 -15.01 9.67
N GLU A 361 1.95 -14.63 10.93
CA GLU A 361 0.98 -13.88 11.72
C GLU A 361 0.73 -12.47 11.17
N LYS A 362 1.69 -11.89 10.45
CA LYS A 362 1.55 -10.63 9.71
C LYS A 362 1.21 -10.84 8.23
N GLY A 363 1.01 -12.08 7.81
CA GLY A 363 0.80 -12.46 6.41
C GLY A 363 2.04 -12.27 5.52
N LEU A 364 3.24 -12.31 6.09
CA LEU A 364 4.51 -12.25 5.36
C LEU A 364 5.00 -13.69 5.12
N PHE A 365 4.77 -14.20 3.91
CA PHE A 365 5.00 -15.62 3.59
C PHE A 365 6.38 -15.91 3.03
N PHE A 366 7.09 -14.86 2.61
CA PHE A 366 8.43 -14.97 2.07
C PHE A 366 9.38 -14.03 2.80
N GLU A 367 10.61 -14.50 2.98
CA GLU A 367 11.74 -13.63 3.25
C GLU A 367 12.00 -12.73 2.03
N GLN A 368 12.19 -11.44 2.26
CA GLN A 368 12.32 -10.43 1.19
C GLN A 368 13.46 -9.46 1.51
N ASP A 369 14.57 -9.59 0.79
CA ASP A 369 15.59 -8.54 0.71
C ASP A 369 15.13 -7.44 -0.26
N TRP A 370 15.24 -6.17 0.11
CA TRP A 370 14.79 -5.04 -0.70
C TRP A 370 15.84 -4.45 -1.62
N ALA A 371 17.01 -5.08 -1.76
CA ALA A 371 18.10 -4.70 -2.66
C ALA A 371 18.55 -3.23 -2.52
N SER A 372 18.45 -2.71 -1.29
CA SER A 372 18.67 -1.29 -0.95
C SER A 372 17.73 -0.30 -1.65
N LEU A 373 16.58 -0.74 -2.16
CA LEU A 373 15.53 0.18 -2.56
C LEU A 373 15.11 1.03 -1.36
N ASN A 374 14.94 2.33 -1.61
CA ASN A 374 14.50 3.27 -0.60
C ASN A 374 13.21 2.79 0.10
N LYS A 375 13.03 3.22 1.34
CA LYS A 375 11.83 2.98 2.13
C LYS A 375 10.69 3.87 1.61
N VAL A 376 9.47 3.36 1.61
CA VAL A 376 8.25 4.13 1.33
C VAL A 376 7.64 4.58 2.65
N MET A 377 7.28 5.85 2.77
CA MET A 377 6.57 6.37 3.94
C MET A 377 5.11 5.90 3.93
N PRO A 378 4.68 5.04 4.87
CA PRO A 378 3.27 4.70 5.00
C PRO A 378 2.46 5.93 5.46
N VAL A 379 1.19 5.98 5.05
CA VAL A 379 0.26 7.04 5.41
C VAL A 379 -0.98 6.43 6.07
N ALA A 380 -1.27 6.88 7.30
CA ALA A 380 -2.45 6.52 8.06
C ALA A 380 -3.50 7.62 7.91
N SER A 381 -4.58 7.33 7.20
CA SER A 381 -5.61 8.33 6.87
C SER A 381 -7.02 7.75 6.93
N GLY A 382 -7.95 8.53 7.48
CA GLY A 382 -9.39 8.27 7.39
C GLY A 382 -10.05 7.95 8.73
N GLY A 383 -10.85 8.89 9.23
CA GLY A 383 -11.67 8.68 10.43
C GLY A 383 -10.86 8.56 11.73
N ILE A 384 -9.66 9.13 11.77
CA ILE A 384 -8.84 9.22 12.97
C ILE A 384 -8.93 10.61 13.61
N HIS A 385 -8.72 10.68 14.93
CA HIS A 385 -8.73 11.92 15.73
C HIS A 385 -7.68 11.88 16.86
N ALA A 386 -7.43 13.03 17.50
CA ALA A 386 -6.39 13.20 18.53
C ALA A 386 -6.50 12.20 19.71
N GLY A 387 -7.71 11.77 20.08
CA GLY A 387 -7.93 10.80 21.17
C GLY A 387 -7.29 9.43 20.93
N GLN A 388 -7.09 9.06 19.66
CA GLN A 388 -6.52 7.77 19.25
C GLN A 388 -4.99 7.83 19.12
N MET A 389 -4.34 8.96 19.43
CA MET A 389 -2.91 9.17 19.17
C MET A 389 -2.04 8.06 19.77
N HIS A 390 -2.35 7.64 21.01
CA HIS A 390 -1.63 6.55 21.68
C HIS A 390 -1.66 5.23 20.90
N GLN A 391 -2.81 4.86 20.34
CA GLN A 391 -2.97 3.66 19.51
C GLN A 391 -2.19 3.79 18.21
N LEU A 392 -2.28 4.96 17.55
CA LEU A 392 -1.57 5.23 16.30
C LEU A 392 -0.06 5.14 16.47
N ILE A 393 0.51 5.73 17.54
CA ILE A 393 1.95 5.64 17.81
C ILE A 393 2.36 4.20 18.13
N THR A 394 1.56 3.48 18.91
CA THR A 394 1.85 2.09 19.27
C THR A 394 1.85 1.16 18.05
N TYR A 395 0.86 1.30 17.16
CA TYR A 395 0.73 0.43 16.00
C TYR A 395 1.67 0.81 14.86
N LEU A 396 1.90 2.11 14.63
CA LEU A 396 2.40 2.62 13.36
C LEU A 396 3.80 3.22 13.44
N GLY A 397 4.32 3.46 14.66
CA GLY A 397 5.68 3.96 14.87
C GLY A 397 5.89 5.42 14.43
N ASP A 398 7.14 5.77 14.12
CA ASP A 398 7.55 7.15 13.83
C ASP A 398 7.57 7.49 12.34
N ASP A 399 7.98 6.55 11.49
CA ASP A 399 8.04 6.71 10.03
C ASP A 399 6.67 6.48 9.41
N VAL A 400 5.76 7.43 9.66
CA VAL A 400 4.40 7.45 9.13
C VAL A 400 3.91 8.90 8.98
N VAL A 401 3.03 9.13 8.00
CA VAL A 401 2.21 10.36 7.97
C VAL A 401 0.82 10.08 8.55
N LEU A 402 0.45 10.75 9.64
CA LEU A 402 -0.89 10.66 10.24
C LEU A 402 -1.78 11.78 9.69
N GLN A 403 -2.90 11.43 9.05
CA GLN A 403 -3.75 12.37 8.33
C GLN A 403 -5.14 12.57 8.96
N PHE A 404 -5.39 13.79 9.44
CA PHE A 404 -6.58 14.18 10.20
C PHE A 404 -7.45 15.16 9.40
N GLY A 405 -8.11 14.70 8.32
CA GLY A 405 -9.01 15.56 7.53
C GLY A 405 -10.17 16.12 8.37
N GLY A 406 -11.13 15.24 8.73
CA GLY A 406 -12.25 15.61 9.60
C GLY A 406 -11.81 16.03 11.00
N GLY A 407 -10.82 15.33 11.57
CA GLY A 407 -10.26 15.62 12.90
C GLY A 407 -9.46 16.93 13.00
N THR A 408 -9.27 17.66 11.90
CA THR A 408 -8.73 19.03 11.91
C THR A 408 -9.83 20.03 11.56
N ILE A 409 -10.47 19.85 10.41
CA ILE A 409 -11.38 20.85 9.83
C ILE A 409 -12.72 20.89 10.57
N GLY A 410 -13.15 19.78 11.16
CA GLY A 410 -14.37 19.67 11.95
C GLY A 410 -14.23 20.20 13.39
N HIS A 411 -13.08 20.77 13.76
CA HIS A 411 -12.85 21.24 15.12
C HIS A 411 -13.75 22.46 15.44
N PRO A 412 -14.44 22.49 16.59
CA PRO A 412 -15.45 23.51 16.89
C PRO A 412 -14.89 24.93 17.00
N MET A 413 -13.59 25.07 17.30
CA MET A 413 -12.90 26.37 17.38
C MET A 413 -12.21 26.79 16.06
N GLY A 414 -12.45 26.06 14.97
CA GLY A 414 -11.86 26.33 13.66
C GLY A 414 -10.59 25.53 13.35
N ILE A 415 -10.11 25.68 12.11
CA ILE A 415 -9.10 24.80 11.49
C ILE A 415 -7.73 24.89 12.18
N GLN A 416 -7.26 26.10 12.51
CA GLN A 416 -5.98 26.27 13.23
C GLN A 416 -6.00 25.53 14.58
N ALA A 417 -7.10 25.65 15.34
CA ALA A 417 -7.23 24.95 16.61
C ALA A 417 -7.22 23.43 16.46
N GLY A 418 -7.89 22.89 15.43
CA GLY A 418 -7.83 21.46 15.13
C GLY A 418 -6.42 20.98 14.78
N ALA A 419 -5.67 21.77 14.01
CA ALA A 419 -4.28 21.47 13.68
C ALA A 419 -3.38 21.49 14.93
N THR A 420 -3.56 22.49 15.80
CA THR A 420 -2.84 22.60 17.07
C THR A 420 -3.16 21.43 17.99
N ALA A 421 -4.43 21.02 18.10
CA ALA A 421 -4.85 19.88 18.90
C ALA A 421 -4.13 18.58 18.48
N ASN A 422 -4.11 18.29 17.17
CA ASN A 422 -3.43 17.11 16.64
C ASN A 422 -1.91 17.16 16.87
N ARG A 423 -1.28 18.33 16.68
CA ARG A 423 0.15 18.52 16.93
C ARG A 423 0.53 18.32 18.39
N VAL A 424 -0.22 18.95 19.31
CA VAL A 424 0.03 18.83 20.75
C VAL A 424 -0.19 17.39 21.23
N ALA A 425 -1.26 16.71 20.78
CA ALA A 425 -1.50 15.31 21.09
C ALA A 425 -0.33 14.42 20.64
N LEU A 426 0.18 14.64 19.43
CA LEU A 426 1.31 13.88 18.89
C LEU A 426 2.58 14.08 19.72
N GLU A 427 2.98 15.33 19.94
CA GLU A 427 4.22 15.65 20.64
C GLU A 427 4.19 15.20 22.10
N ALA A 428 3.06 15.37 22.79
CA ALA A 428 2.89 14.87 24.15
C ALA A 428 3.01 13.34 24.22
N MET A 429 2.43 12.62 23.25
CA MET A 429 2.50 11.16 23.20
C MET A 429 3.92 10.65 22.91
N VAL A 430 4.61 11.28 21.95
CA VAL A 430 5.99 10.93 21.60
C VAL A 430 6.93 11.22 22.76
N LEU A 431 6.79 12.37 23.43
CA LEU A 431 7.58 12.70 24.62
C LEU A 431 7.37 11.66 25.72
N ALA A 432 6.13 11.36 26.08
CA ALA A 432 5.80 10.35 27.10
C ALA A 432 6.37 8.96 26.77
N ARG A 433 6.26 8.53 25.51
CA ARG A 433 6.87 7.27 25.04
C ARG A 433 8.39 7.27 25.24
N ASN A 434 9.05 8.35 24.84
CA ASN A 434 10.51 8.46 24.92
C ASN A 434 11.01 8.59 26.37
N GLU A 435 10.18 9.09 27.29
CA GLU A 435 10.40 9.05 28.75
C GLU A 435 10.16 7.67 29.37
N GLY A 436 9.72 6.69 28.58
CA GLY A 436 9.51 5.31 29.02
C GLY A 436 8.13 5.02 29.61
N ARG A 437 7.15 5.92 29.42
CA ARG A 437 5.76 5.67 29.85
C ARG A 437 5.10 4.61 28.98
N ASP A 438 4.20 3.84 29.58
CA ASP A 438 3.40 2.85 28.86
C ASP A 438 2.27 3.54 28.12
N ILE A 439 2.57 4.07 26.94
CA ILE A 439 1.59 4.83 26.15
C ILE A 439 0.37 4.01 25.74
N TRP A 440 0.43 2.67 25.75
CA TRP A 440 -0.73 1.84 25.45
C TRP A 440 -1.80 1.99 26.53
N ASN A 441 -1.39 1.88 27.80
CA ASN A 441 -2.31 1.93 28.94
C ASN A 441 -2.49 3.35 29.52
N GLU A 442 -1.45 4.19 29.48
CA GLU A 442 -1.46 5.55 30.01
C GLU A 442 -1.89 6.61 28.97
N GLY A 443 -2.05 6.21 27.71
CA GLY A 443 -2.33 7.08 26.57
C GLY A 443 -3.45 8.10 26.79
N PRO A 444 -4.66 7.69 27.18
CA PRO A 444 -5.75 8.63 27.47
C PRO A 444 -5.41 9.65 28.55
N GLN A 445 -4.71 9.23 29.62
CA GLN A 445 -4.32 10.13 30.71
C GLN A 445 -3.26 11.15 30.25
N ILE A 446 -2.29 10.73 29.44
CA ILE A 446 -1.28 11.63 28.83
C ILE A 446 -1.98 12.75 28.03
N LEU A 447 -2.99 12.39 27.23
CA LEU A 447 -3.75 13.36 26.44
C LEU A 447 -4.59 14.30 27.33
N GLN A 448 -5.20 13.78 28.39
CA GLN A 448 -5.93 14.60 29.37
C GLN A 448 -5.00 15.56 30.12
N ASP A 449 -3.78 15.15 30.44
CA ASP A 449 -2.79 16.01 31.08
C ASP A 449 -2.33 17.14 30.15
N ALA A 450 -2.10 16.84 28.86
CA ALA A 450 -1.81 17.85 27.86
C ALA A 450 -3.00 18.82 27.64
N ALA A 451 -4.23 18.31 27.70
CA ALA A 451 -5.45 19.11 27.55
C ALA A 451 -5.66 20.14 28.68
N LYS A 452 -5.02 19.96 29.85
CA LYS A 452 -5.09 20.95 30.95
C LYS A 452 -4.50 22.31 30.57
N TRP A 453 -3.50 22.34 29.71
CA TRP A 453 -2.83 23.56 29.26
C TRP A 453 -3.05 23.88 27.76
N CYS A 454 -3.64 22.94 26.99
CA CYS A 454 -3.99 23.15 25.59
C CYS A 454 -5.52 23.09 25.38
N SER A 455 -6.17 24.25 25.36
CA SER A 455 -7.63 24.34 25.15
C SER A 455 -8.11 23.74 23.82
N PRO A 456 -7.40 23.88 22.68
CA PRO A 456 -7.75 23.17 21.46
C PRO A 456 -7.77 21.64 21.61
N LEU A 457 -6.76 21.06 22.28
CA LEU A 457 -6.75 19.62 22.53
C LEU A 457 -7.92 19.20 23.42
N LYS A 458 -8.21 19.95 24.49
CA LYS A 458 -9.37 19.70 25.33
C LYS A 458 -10.67 19.65 24.52
N ALA A 459 -10.93 20.67 23.70
CA ALA A 459 -12.13 20.72 22.87
C ALA A 459 -12.20 19.54 21.87
N ALA A 460 -11.06 19.13 21.29
CA ALA A 460 -11.01 17.97 20.41
C ALA A 460 -11.34 16.66 21.14
N LEU A 461 -10.82 16.46 22.36
CA LEU A 461 -11.12 15.28 23.19
C LEU A 461 -12.59 15.27 23.64
N ASP A 462 -13.13 16.41 24.04
CA ASP A 462 -14.55 16.53 24.42
C ASP A 462 -15.49 16.23 23.23
N THR A 463 -15.05 16.54 22.00
CA THR A 463 -15.86 16.34 20.79
C THR A 463 -15.84 14.89 20.30
N TRP A 464 -14.68 14.21 20.36
CA TRP A 464 -14.48 12.92 19.70
C TRP A 464 -13.93 11.81 20.59
N GLY A 465 -13.71 12.04 21.88
CA GLY A 465 -13.07 11.08 22.79
C GLY A 465 -13.72 9.70 22.79
N ASP A 466 -15.04 9.64 22.61
CA ASP A 466 -15.82 8.40 22.60
C ASP A 466 -16.06 7.80 21.21
N VAL A 467 -15.57 8.44 20.14
CA VAL A 467 -15.80 7.97 18.76
C VAL A 467 -14.85 6.82 18.46
N SER A 468 -15.41 5.67 18.06
CA SER A 468 -14.64 4.50 17.63
C SER A 468 -15.30 3.79 16.45
N PHE A 469 -14.50 3.06 15.67
CA PHE A 469 -14.94 2.30 14.50
C PHE A 469 -14.63 0.81 14.68
N ASN A 470 -15.43 0.13 15.50
CA ASN A 470 -15.22 -1.27 15.84
C ASN A 470 -16.11 -2.18 15.00
N TYR A 471 -15.55 -2.73 13.92
CA TYR A 471 -16.21 -3.70 13.04
C TYR A 471 -15.28 -4.89 12.83
N GLU A 472 -15.86 -6.08 12.64
CA GLU A 472 -15.08 -7.28 12.33
C GLU A 472 -14.34 -7.11 11.00
N SER A 473 -13.04 -7.43 11.01
CA SER A 473 -12.20 -7.34 9.82
C SER A 473 -12.49 -8.50 8.86
N THR A 474 -12.55 -8.18 7.58
CA THR A 474 -12.65 -9.08 6.44
C THR A 474 -11.30 -9.60 5.96
N ASP A 475 -10.22 -8.81 6.05
CA ASP A 475 -8.86 -9.22 5.70
C ASP A 475 -8.05 -9.49 6.97
N THR A 476 -8.02 -10.75 7.40
CA THR A 476 -7.38 -11.21 8.64
C THR A 476 -6.27 -12.22 8.37
N ALA A 477 -5.33 -12.39 9.30
CA ALA A 477 -4.34 -13.46 9.24
C ALA A 477 -4.99 -14.87 9.22
N ASP A 478 -4.31 -15.87 8.66
CA ASP A 478 -4.70 -17.29 8.80
C ASP A 478 -3.95 -17.97 9.96
N PHE A 479 -2.85 -17.37 10.41
CA PHE A 479 -1.99 -17.88 11.46
C PHE A 479 -2.03 -16.91 12.63
N VAL A 480 -2.35 -17.41 13.82
CA VAL A 480 -2.31 -16.64 15.06
C VAL A 480 -1.20 -17.21 15.95
N PRO A 481 -0.43 -16.35 16.66
CA PRO A 481 0.55 -16.84 17.62
C PRO A 481 -0.14 -17.74 18.65
N THR A 482 0.33 -18.98 18.80
CA THR A 482 -0.12 -19.82 19.90
C THR A 482 0.61 -19.35 21.15
N ALA A 483 -0.09 -18.76 22.10
CA ALA A 483 0.48 -18.45 23.40
C ALA A 483 0.98 -19.75 24.03
N THR A 484 2.29 -19.91 24.17
CA THR A 484 2.85 -20.99 24.97
C THR A 484 2.55 -20.64 26.42
N ALA A 485 1.76 -21.46 27.11
CA ALA A 485 1.67 -21.34 28.56
C ALA A 485 3.10 -21.50 29.11
N SER A 486 3.62 -20.48 29.79
CA SER A 486 4.83 -20.65 30.59
C SER A 486 4.59 -21.82 31.54
N ALA A 487 5.42 -22.85 31.42
CA ALA A 487 5.49 -23.95 32.37
C ALA A 487 5.99 -23.46 33.74
#